data_AF-A0A1H6TDW0-F1
#
_entry.id   AF-A0A1H6TDW0-F1
#
_cell.length_a   1.000
_cell.length_b   1.000
_cell.length_c   1.000
_cell.angle_alpha   90.00
_cell.angle_beta   90.00
_cell.angle_gamma   90.00
#
_symmetry.space_group_name_H-M   'P 1'
#
loop_
_entity.id
_entity.type
_entity.pdbx_description
1 polymer ?
#
loop_
_entity_poly.entity_id
_entity_poly.type
_entity_poly.pdbx_seq_one_letter_code
_entity_poly.pdbx_strand_id
1 'polypeptide(L)' 'MDSLHIQKGAAGQHSHERTCENCGEYVTKQFVRVFGANDGSVYGCMNCSTGRDLRDGGGKQP' A
#
# COMPACT_ATOMS: atom_id res chain seq x y z
N MET A 1 5.49 39.00 -10.51
CA MET A 1 6.11 38.34 -9.35
C MET A 1 5.03 37.55 -8.63
N ASP A 2 4.32 36.65 -9.30
CA ASP A 2 4.73 35.38 -9.91
C ASP A 2 5.26 34.36 -8.89
N SER A 3 4.33 33.63 -8.28
CA SER A 3 4.50 32.26 -7.79
C SER A 3 3.13 31.67 -7.44
N LEU A 4 2.28 31.52 -8.47
CA LEU A 4 1.11 30.66 -8.41
C LEU A 4 1.60 29.21 -8.24
N HIS A 5 1.49 28.69 -7.04
CA HIS A 5 1.78 27.30 -6.75
C HIS A 5 0.70 26.43 -7.40
N ILE A 6 0.97 25.95 -8.62
CA ILE A 6 0.22 24.90 -9.30
C ILE A 6 0.40 23.62 -8.47
N GLN A 7 -0.50 23.42 -7.51
CA GLN A 7 -0.64 22.16 -6.80
C GLN A 7 -1.25 21.16 -7.78
N LYS A 8 -0.33 20.46 -8.48
CA LYS A 8 -0.60 19.38 -9.43
C LYS A 8 -1.66 18.42 -8.88
N GLY A 9 -2.72 18.23 -9.65
CA GLY A 9 -3.75 17.24 -9.36
C GLY A 9 -3.23 15.81 -9.32
N ALA A 10 -3.77 15.03 -8.39
CA ALA A 10 -4.27 13.68 -8.62
C ALA A 10 -3.46 12.70 -9.50
N ALA A 11 -2.15 12.52 -9.28
CA ALA A 11 -1.43 11.27 -9.58
C ALA A 11 0.04 11.37 -9.14
N GLY A 12 0.50 10.47 -8.25
CA GLY A 12 1.93 10.08 -8.26
C GLY A 12 2.82 10.46 -7.08
N GLN A 13 2.32 10.63 -5.85
CA GLN A 13 3.18 10.78 -4.66
C GLN A 13 2.84 9.81 -3.51
N HIS A 14 2.55 8.54 -3.83
CA HIS A 14 2.53 7.41 -2.88
C HIS A 14 3.02 6.16 -3.62
N SER A 15 4.24 6.23 -4.14
CA SER A 15 4.83 5.21 -5.01
C SER A 15 5.45 4.05 -4.23
N HIS A 16 5.66 4.20 -2.92
CA HIS A 16 6.30 3.19 -2.07
C HIS A 16 5.35 2.45 -1.11
N GLU A 17 4.18 3.00 -0.74
CA GLU A 17 3.19 2.31 0.12
C GLU A 17 2.29 1.32 -0.63
N ARG A 18 2.50 1.13 -1.93
CA ARG A 18 1.64 0.29 -2.79
C ARG A 18 2.30 -0.97 -3.29
N THR A 19 3.33 -1.42 -2.60
CA THR A 19 4.01 -2.67 -2.91
C THR A 19 4.02 -3.56 -1.68
N CYS A 20 3.91 -4.85 -1.91
CA CYS A 20 4.07 -5.86 -0.87
C CYS A 20 5.55 -5.98 -0.49
N GLU A 21 5.89 -5.81 0.77
CA GLU A 21 7.27 -5.91 1.29
C GLU A 21 7.83 -7.34 1.19
N ASN A 22 6.97 -8.36 1.19
CA ASN A 22 7.38 -9.76 1.14
C ASN A 22 7.71 -10.25 -0.28
N CYS A 23 6.95 -9.82 -1.29
CA CYS A 23 7.12 -10.31 -2.68
C CYS A 23 7.30 -9.22 -3.74
N GLY A 24 7.23 -7.94 -3.37
CA GLY A 24 7.40 -6.80 -4.27
C GLY A 24 6.21 -6.52 -5.21
N GLU A 25 5.16 -7.34 -5.16
CA GLU A 25 3.99 -7.16 -6.02
C GLU A 25 3.20 -5.88 -5.71
N TYR A 26 2.53 -5.36 -6.72
CA TYR A 26 1.70 -4.17 -6.59
C TYR A 26 0.42 -4.48 -5.81
N VAL A 27 0.10 -3.62 -4.85
CA VAL A 27 -1.15 -3.66 -4.08
C VAL A 27 -1.93 -2.37 -4.25
N THR A 28 -3.27 -2.49 -4.25
CA THR A 28 -4.13 -1.33 -4.43
C THR A 28 -4.27 -0.51 -3.15
N LYS A 29 -4.62 0.77 -3.28
CA LYS A 29 -4.87 1.64 -2.12
C LYS A 29 -5.98 1.12 -1.20
N GLN A 30 -7.00 0.48 -1.76
CA GLN A 30 -8.05 -0.16 -0.96
C GLN A 30 -7.52 -1.38 -0.20
N PHE A 31 -6.59 -2.13 -0.79
CA PHE A 31 -5.96 -3.26 -0.13
C PHE A 31 -5.16 -2.80 1.11
N VAL A 32 -4.30 -1.80 0.95
CA VAL A 32 -3.51 -1.20 2.05
C VAL A 32 -4.41 -0.72 3.18
N ARG A 33 -5.56 -0.11 2.87
CA ARG A 33 -6.51 0.36 3.89
C ARG A 33 -7.11 -0.75 4.76
N VAL A 34 -7.24 -1.96 4.23
CA VAL A 34 -7.91 -3.08 4.92
C VAL A 34 -6.89 -3.99 5.59
N PHE A 35 -5.78 -4.25 4.91
CA PHE A 35 -4.80 -5.27 5.30
C PHE A 35 -3.41 -4.71 5.65
N GLY A 36 -3.17 -3.42 5.39
CA GLY A 36 -1.90 -2.77 5.70
C GLY A 36 -1.73 -2.45 7.18
N ALA A 37 -0.50 -2.16 7.56
CA ALA A 37 -0.12 -1.67 8.87
C ALA A 37 -0.51 -0.19 9.05
N ASN A 38 -0.33 0.34 10.26
CA ASN A 38 -0.70 1.72 10.60
C ASN A 38 0.11 2.76 9.81
N ASP A 39 1.33 2.39 9.40
CA ASP A 39 2.22 3.17 8.56
C ASP A 39 1.92 3.05 7.05
N GLY A 40 0.96 2.19 6.66
CA GLY A 40 0.57 1.98 5.27
C GLY A 40 1.42 0.94 4.52
N SER A 41 2.37 0.27 5.17
CA SER A 41 3.06 -0.89 4.59
C SER A 41 2.17 -2.13 4.54
N VAL A 42 2.45 -3.02 3.57
CA VAL A 42 1.77 -4.31 3.42
C VAL A 42 2.84 -5.38 3.33
N TYR A 43 2.86 -6.30 4.28
CA TYR A 43 3.78 -7.43 4.28
C TYR A 43 3.22 -8.62 3.51
N GLY A 44 1.94 -8.97 3.70
CA GLY A 44 1.27 -10.05 2.97
C GLY A 44 0.29 -9.54 1.90
N CYS A 45 0.35 -10.08 0.68
CA CYS A 45 -0.62 -9.79 -0.38
C CYS A 45 -1.29 -11.06 -0.93
N MET A 46 -2.27 -10.90 -1.83
CA MET A 46 -2.96 -12.03 -2.49
C MET A 46 -2.04 -12.91 -3.35
N ASN A 47 -0.85 -12.43 -3.73
CA ASN A 47 0.09 -13.18 -4.55
C ASN A 47 0.98 -14.12 -3.72
N CYS A 48 1.43 -13.66 -2.55
CA CYS A 48 2.34 -14.42 -1.68
C CYS A 48 1.67 -15.03 -0.44
N SER A 49 0.43 -14.66 -0.14
CA SER A 49 -0.32 -15.14 1.02
C SER A 49 -1.77 -15.48 0.65
N THR A 50 -2.45 -16.21 1.53
CA THR A 50 -3.84 -16.64 1.30
C THR A 50 -4.83 -15.68 1.93
N GLY A 51 -6.04 -15.60 1.37
CA GLY A 51 -7.10 -14.76 1.94
C GLY A 51 -7.49 -15.13 3.38
N ARG A 52 -7.16 -16.33 3.87
CA ARG A 52 -7.37 -16.74 5.26
C ARG A 52 -6.31 -16.13 6.17
N ASP A 53 -5.05 -16.19 5.77
CA ASP A 53 -3.90 -15.63 6.47
C ASP A 53 -4.00 -14.09 6.57
N LEU A 54 -4.39 -13.43 5.48
CA LEU A 54 -4.64 -11.99 5.45
C LEU A 54 -5.75 -11.54 6.42
N ARG A 55 -6.78 -12.37 6.61
CA ARG A 55 -7.89 -12.09 7.55
C ARG A 55 -7.48 -12.30 9.00
N ASP A 56 -6.57 -13.23 9.26
CA ASP A 56 -6.03 -13.49 10.60
C ASP A 56 -5.05 -12.37 11.05
N GLY A 57 -4.46 -11.67 10.08
CA GLY A 57 -3.55 -10.54 10.35
C GLY A 57 -2.23 -10.61 9.59
N GLY A 58 -2.00 -11.62 8.76
CA GLY A 58 -0.76 -11.79 7.99
C GLY A 58 -0.43 -10.68 6.99
N GLY A 59 -1.36 -9.73 6.75
CA GLY A 59 -1.11 -8.56 5.91
C GLY A 59 -0.13 -7.54 6.52
N LYS A 60 0.01 -7.51 7.85
CA LYS A 60 0.78 -6.50 8.61
C LYS A 60 1.90 -7.08 9.48
N GLN A 61 2.09 -8.40 9.47
CA GLN A 61 3.07 -9.09 10.32
C GLN A 61 4.17 -9.71 9.44
N PRO A 62 5.47 -9.63 9.84
CA PRO A 62 6.44 -10.62 9.42
C PRO A 62 6.18 -11.98 10.07
#